data_AF-A0A820R2B7-F1
#
_entry.id   AF-A0A820R2B7-F1
#
_cell.length_a   1.000
_cell.length_b   1.000
_cell.length_c   1.000
_cell.angle_alpha   90.00
_cell.angle_beta   90.00
_cell.angle_gamma   90.00
#
_symmetry.space_group_name_H-M   'P 1'
#
loop_
_entity.id
_entity.type
_entity.pdbx_description
1 polymer ?
#
loop_
_entity_poly.entity_id
_entity_poly.type
_entity_poly.pdbx_seq_one_letter_code
_entity_poly.pdbx_strand_id
1 'polypeptide(L)' 'MTVEGQSIEWKVQQTGGNMIDALRSTCQAISTSNIVGIVGPARSRETFIIADLANRIGIPVVSYSATDPQLSDRRVYPA' A
#
# COMPACT_ATOMS: atom_id res chain seq x y z
N MET A 1 -13.44 13.91 5.00
CA MET A 1 -14.44 12.83 4.91
C MET A 1 -14.50 12.15 6.27
N THR A 2 -15.69 11.91 6.81
CA THR A 2 -15.86 11.21 8.09
C THR A 2 -16.59 9.89 7.88
N VAL A 3 -16.13 8.84 8.55
CA VAL A 3 -16.80 7.53 8.63
C VAL A 3 -17.03 7.28 10.10
N GLU A 4 -18.29 7.07 10.49
CA GLU A 4 -18.69 6.91 11.91
C GLU A 4 -18.19 8.02 12.85
N GLY A 5 -18.08 9.24 12.34
CA GLY A 5 -17.58 10.39 13.09
C GLY A 5 -16.06 10.49 13.19
N GLN A 6 -15.30 9.51 12.68
CA GLN A 6 -13.83 9.57 12.57
C GLN A 6 -13.41 10.19 11.23
N SER A 7 -12.50 11.14 11.25
CA SER A 7 -11.93 11.75 10.04
C SER A 7 -10.93 10.82 9.35
N ILE A 8 -11.10 10.62 8.05
CA ILE A 8 -10.09 9.95 7.22
C ILE A 8 -9.16 11.01 6.65
N GLU A 9 -7.87 10.83 6.89
CA GLU A 9 -6.80 11.67 6.39
C GLU A 9 -5.89 10.88 5.44
N TRP A 10 -5.29 11.60 4.49
CA TRP A 10 -4.37 11.02 3.52
C TRP A 10 -2.95 11.49 3.79
N LYS A 11 -2.00 10.55 3.82
CA LYS A 11 -0.57 10.84 3.71
C LYS A 11 -0.09 10.46 2.33
N VAL A 12 0.29 11.45 1.54
CA VAL A 12 0.75 11.25 0.17
C VAL A 12 2.28 11.25 0.16
N GLN A 13 2.86 10.23 -0.47
CA GLN A 13 4.29 10.13 -0.66
C GLN A 13 4.64 9.86 -2.13
N GLN A 14 5.63 10.57 -2.65
CA GLN A 14 6.25 10.28 -3.95
C GLN A 14 7.38 9.26 -3.79
N THR A 15 7.37 8.22 -4.62
CA THR A 15 8.36 7.12 -4.61
C THR A 15 9.32 7.20 -5.81
N GLY A 16 9.03 8.04 -6.81
CA GLY A 16 9.82 8.12 -8.04
C GLY A 16 9.79 6.84 -8.89
N GLY A 17 8.88 5.90 -8.59
CA GLY A 17 8.87 4.57 -9.19
C GLY A 17 10.00 3.65 -8.70
N ASN A 18 10.66 4.00 -7.59
CA ASN A 18 11.71 3.23 -6.92
C ASN A 18 11.11 2.42 -5.76
N MET A 19 11.34 1.11 -5.79
CA MET A 19 10.75 0.18 -4.82
C MET A 19 11.30 0.33 -3.39
N ILE A 20 12.56 0.79 -3.23
CA ILE A 20 13.17 1.02 -1.93
C ILE A 20 12.58 2.27 -1.29
N ASP A 21 12.37 3.34 -2.07
CA ASP A 21 11.73 4.56 -1.60
C ASP A 21 10.25 4.31 -1.24
N ALA A 22 9.55 3.51 -2.05
CA ALA A 22 8.19 3.05 -1.74
C ALA A 22 8.14 2.27 -0.42
N LEU A 23 9.03 1.29 -0.23
CA LEU A 23 9.07 0.48 0.98
C LEU A 23 9.42 1.32 2.21
N ARG A 24 10.50 2.10 2.14
CA ARG A 24 10.96 2.96 3.24
C ARG A 24 9.87 3.91 3.71
N SER A 25 9.22 4.60 2.77
CA SER A 25 8.18 5.55 3.13
C SER A 25 6.92 4.90 3.68
N THR A 26 6.53 3.74 3.13
CA THR A 26 5.40 2.97 3.64
C THR A 26 5.66 2.52 5.08
N CYS A 27 6.84 1.95 5.36
CA CYS A 27 7.25 1.59 6.72
C CYS A 27 7.22 2.81 7.66
N GLN A 28 7.78 3.95 7.23
CA GLN A 28 7.76 5.17 8.04
C GLN A 28 6.33 5.67 8.32
N ALA A 29 5.44 5.61 7.34
CA ALA A 29 4.04 6.02 7.51
C ALA A 29 3.30 5.12 8.51
N ILE A 30 3.47 3.80 8.39
CA ILE A 30 2.84 2.81 9.28
C ILE A 30 3.39 2.93 10.71
N SER A 31 4.69 3.17 10.88
CA SER A 31 5.29 3.32 12.20
C SER A 31 4.90 4.61 12.92
N THR A 32 4.44 5.64 12.20
CA THR A 32 4.16 6.97 12.77
C THR A 32 2.68 7.30 12.84
N SER A 33 1.79 6.45 12.32
CA SER A 33 0.36 6.74 12.23
C SER A 33 -0.47 5.48 12.17
N ASN A 34 -1.72 5.60 12.58
CA ASN A 34 -2.69 4.50 12.49
C ASN A 34 -3.22 4.38 11.05
N ILE A 35 -2.41 3.76 10.18
CA ILE A 35 -2.76 3.52 8.78
C ILE A 35 -3.70 2.31 8.71
N VAL A 36 -4.90 2.53 8.17
CA VAL A 36 -5.93 1.49 8.00
C VAL A 36 -5.96 0.88 6.60
N GLY A 37 -5.22 1.45 5.66
CA GLY A 37 -5.19 0.99 4.26
C GLY A 37 -4.19 1.79 3.43
N ILE A 38 -3.75 1.18 2.32
CA ILE A 38 -2.79 1.77 1.39
C ILE A 38 -3.45 1.87 0.01
N VAL A 39 -3.37 3.07 -0.59
CA VAL A 39 -3.78 3.29 -1.99
C VAL A 39 -2.54 3.60 -2.82
N GLY A 40 -2.37 2.86 -3.91
CA GLY A 40 -1.10 2.67 -4.60
C GLY A 40 -0.41 1.36 -4.19
N PRO A 41 0.85 1.13 -4.59
CA PRO A 41 1.71 1.94 -5.46
C PRO A 41 1.21 2.03 -6.91
N ALA A 42 1.79 2.94 -7.71
CA ALA A 42 1.44 3.10 -9.11
C ALA A 42 2.04 2.01 -10.02
N ARG A 43 3.26 1.53 -9.73
CA ARG A 43 3.94 0.53 -10.57
C ARG A 43 3.79 -0.88 -9.99
N SER A 44 3.65 -1.87 -10.86
CA SER A 44 3.53 -3.29 -10.46
C SER A 44 4.71 -3.75 -9.58
N ARG A 45 5.94 -3.37 -9.93
CA ARG A 45 7.15 -3.72 -9.16
C ARG A 45 7.15 -3.23 -7.71
N GLU A 46 6.57 -2.05 -7.48
CA GLU A 46 6.43 -1.51 -6.13
C GLU A 46 5.29 -2.23 -5.42
N THR A 47 4.19 -2.48 -6.14
CA THR A 47 2.99 -3.15 -5.61
C THR A 47 3.31 -4.53 -5.07
N PHE A 48 4.17 -5.32 -5.73
CA PHE A 48 4.58 -6.62 -5.21
C PHE A 48 5.17 -6.56 -3.80
N ILE A 49 6.09 -5.61 -3.57
CA ILE A 49 6.78 -5.48 -2.28
C ILE A 49 5.84 -4.92 -1.22
N ILE A 50 5.05 -3.90 -1.58
CA ILE A 50 4.12 -3.29 -0.62
C ILE A 50 3.00 -4.27 -0.26
N ALA A 51 2.46 -5.03 -1.22
CA ALA A 51 1.45 -6.04 -0.93
C ALA A 51 1.99 -7.18 -0.05
N ASP A 52 3.22 -7.67 -0.27
CA ASP A 52 3.83 -8.66 0.62
C ASP A 52 3.98 -8.14 2.06
N LEU A 53 4.48 -6.90 2.22
CA LEU A 53 4.57 -6.27 3.53
C LEU A 53 3.18 -6.15 4.17
N ALA A 54 2.22 -5.61 3.42
CA ALA A 54 0.89 -5.28 3.93
C ALA A 54 0.10 -6.53 4.33
N ASN A 55 0.23 -7.63 3.57
CA ASN A 55 -0.33 -8.94 3.92
C ASN A 55 0.17 -9.43 5.29
N ARG A 56 1.45 -9.22 5.61
CA ARG A 56 2.03 -9.67 6.89
C ARG A 56 1.51 -8.88 8.09
N ILE A 57 1.13 -7.63 7.88
CA ILE A 57 0.66 -6.73 8.93
C ILE A 57 -0.86 -6.53 8.91
N GLY A 58 -1.57 -7.17 7.98
CA GLY A 58 -3.02 -7.11 7.86
C GLY A 58 -3.57 -5.77 7.39
N ILE A 59 -2.82 -5.03 6.56
CA ILE A 59 -3.28 -3.77 5.97
C ILE A 59 -3.65 -4.01 4.50
N PRO A 60 -4.87 -3.64 4.05
CA PRO A 60 -5.27 -3.82 2.66
C PRO A 60 -4.54 -2.84 1.73
N VAL A 61 -4.25 -3.30 0.50
CA VAL A 61 -3.57 -2.52 -0.54
C VAL A 61 -4.41 -2.45 -1.81
N VAL A 62 -4.62 -1.24 -2.34
CA VAL A 62 -5.32 -1.00 -3.60
C VAL A 62 -4.41 -0.26 -4.57
N SER A 63 -3.75 -0.99 -5.48
CA SER A 63 -3.04 -0.36 -6.60
C SER A 63 -4.01 0.05 -7.69
N TYR A 64 -3.93 1.31 -8.14
CA TYR A 64 -4.82 1.87 -9.16
C TYR A 64 -4.29 1.75 -10.59
N SER A 65 -3.01 1.41 -10.78
CA SER A 65 -2.39 1.36 -12.12
C SER A 65 -1.41 0.21 -12.33
N ALA A 66 -1.22 -0.70 -11.37
CA ALA A 66 -0.48 -1.92 -11.61
C ALA A 66 -1.26 -2.84 -12.57
N THR A 67 -0.57 -3.37 -13.57
CA THR A 67 -1.17 -4.20 -14.65
C THR A 67 -0.53 -5.58 -14.76
N ASP A 68 0.35 -5.95 -13.84
CA ASP A 68 1.01 -7.24 -13.88
C ASP A 68 0.06 -8.35 -13.42
N PRO A 69 -0.19 -9.40 -14.23
CA PRO A 69 -1.13 -10.45 -13.90
C PRO A 69 -0.73 -11.27 -12.66
N GLN A 70 0.55 -11.30 -12.26
CA GLN A 70 0.98 -12.02 -11.06
C GLN A 70 0.33 -11.47 -9.78
N LEU A 71 -0.07 -10.19 -9.78
CA LEU A 71 -0.80 -9.58 -8.66
C LEU A 71 -2.21 -10.14 -8.46
N SER A 72 -2.69 -10.99 -9.38
CA SER A 72 -3.99 -11.66 -9.26
C SER A 72 -3.94 -12.97 -8.48
N ASP A 73 -2.76 -13.51 -8.12
CA ASP A 73 -2.67 -14.74 -7.33
C ASP A 73 -3.07 -14.50 -5.87
N ARG A 74 -4.31 -14.87 -5.53
CA ARG A 74 -4.88 -14.71 -4.19
C ARG A 74 -4.26 -15.61 -3.12
N ARG A 75 -3.43 -16.59 -3.50
CA ARG A 75 -2.64 -17.36 -2.53
C ARG A 75 -1.42 -16.58 -2.05
N VAL A 76 -0.91 -15.66 -2.87
CA VAL A 76 0.21 -14.77 -2.55
C VAL A 76 -0.29 -13.43 -2.03
N TYR A 77 -1.38 -12.89 -2.61
CA TYR A 77 -1.98 -11.59 -2.27
C TYR A 77 -3.47 -11.75 -1.89
N PRO A 78 -3.77 -12.17 -0.65
CA PRO A 78 -5.13 -12.47 -0.23
C PRO A 78 -6.06 -11.24 -0.20
N ALA A 79 -5.66 -10.13 0.42
CA ALA A 79 -6.41 -8.87 0.48
C ALA A 79 -5.61 -7.74 1.15
#